data_AF-A0A1C6S930-F1
#
_entry.id   AF-A0A1C6S930-F1
#
_cell.length_a   1.000
_cell.length_b   1.000
_cell.length_c   1.000
_cell.angle_alpha   90.00
_cell.angle_beta   90.00
_cell.angle_gamma   90.00
#
_symmetry.space_group_name_H-M   'P 1'
#
loop_
_entity.id
_entity.type
_entity.pdbx_description
1 polymer ?
#
loop_
_entity_poly.entity_id
_entity_poly.type
_entity_poly.pdbx_seq_one_letter_code
_entity_poly.pdbx_strand_id
1 'polypeptide(L)'
;MGNRKRSGRRQRREPIRRMILPTRVPGSRRPHRPDETALMPLFEYSPMFGRLVDAPVEMVPLLAVLAVLHQAQSGMPVGTCVPTSHQVSGALRHLGFEAEAVAACATLYRVTDTFTEVSEVGVWKRPPVVHADGTTNGHMVVWTPSFAQLVDATLVQDPLLLAAAQVNPVYSTPVFVEVPTDRREFFAAQPVAWLDDHLYASWAMLPEWTRLTDPVLAGEAGAVVELGALRLATDALRLIAAVAEERDLSAMLVQCPRLGALLRGEHQLPESPVEPAPLQSPTSGFRTGRSLDYDNPPTPAAATASAVWPSRSGREPGDARQG
;
A
#
# COMPACT_ATOMS: atom_id res chain seq x y z
N MET A 1 19.53 71.12 -15.03
CA MET A 1 20.85 70.50 -14.74
C MET A 1 20.69 69.66 -13.48
N GLY A 2 20.89 68.36 -13.40
CA GLY A 2 21.35 67.31 -14.31
C GLY A 2 21.60 66.07 -13.43
N ASN A 3 20.70 65.08 -13.53
CA ASN A 3 20.69 63.83 -12.77
C ASN A 3 22.02 63.05 -12.86
N ARG A 4 22.52 62.55 -11.72
CA ARG A 4 23.47 61.43 -11.70
C ARG A 4 22.89 60.26 -10.91
N LYS A 5 22.29 59.32 -11.66
CA LYS A 5 21.89 57.98 -11.20
C LYS A 5 23.13 57.20 -10.76
N ARG A 6 23.15 56.64 -9.55
CA ARG A 6 24.05 55.54 -9.15
C ARG A 6 23.22 54.26 -9.03
N SER A 7 23.44 53.34 -9.96
CA SER A 7 22.85 52.00 -9.99
C SER A 7 23.54 51.10 -8.96
N GLY A 8 22.82 50.72 -7.91
CA GLY A 8 23.22 49.65 -7.00
C GLY A 8 22.62 48.32 -7.45
N ARG A 9 23.28 47.63 -8.40
CA ARG A 9 22.90 46.28 -8.85
C ARG A 9 23.31 45.27 -7.77
N ARG A 10 22.48 45.05 -6.75
CA ARG A 10 22.63 43.89 -5.84
C ARG A 10 22.19 42.64 -6.60
N GLN A 11 23.14 41.92 -7.16
CA GLN A 11 22.95 40.52 -7.54
C GLN A 11 22.60 39.73 -6.27
N ARG A 12 21.32 39.43 -6.10
CA ARG A 12 20.86 38.39 -5.18
C ARG A 12 21.38 37.07 -5.76
N ARG A 13 22.43 36.52 -5.16
CA ARG A 13 22.79 35.12 -5.35
C ARG A 13 21.67 34.31 -4.70
N GLU A 14 20.80 33.72 -5.49
CA GLU A 14 19.92 32.67 -4.99
C GLU A 14 20.78 31.52 -4.48
N PRO A 15 20.47 30.92 -3.31
CA PRO A 15 21.14 29.71 -2.89
C PRO A 15 20.72 28.62 -3.86
N ILE A 16 21.68 28.16 -4.68
CA ILE A 16 21.57 26.92 -5.43
C ILE A 16 21.29 25.83 -4.38
N ARG A 17 20.04 25.37 -4.29
CA ARG A 17 19.68 24.16 -3.56
C ARG A 17 20.42 23.02 -4.24
N ARG A 18 21.58 22.66 -3.71
CA ARG A 18 22.28 21.45 -4.12
C ARG A 18 21.38 20.28 -3.75
N MET A 19 20.95 19.55 -4.76
CA MET A 19 20.30 18.25 -4.65
C MET A 19 21.23 17.36 -3.83
N ILE A 20 20.84 17.03 -2.60
CA ILE A 20 21.53 16.00 -1.81
C ILE A 20 21.10 14.67 -2.43
N LEU A 21 21.91 14.14 -3.34
CA LEU A 21 21.79 12.75 -3.76
C LEU A 21 22.13 11.88 -2.55
N PRO A 22 21.24 10.98 -2.09
CA PRO A 22 21.62 10.02 -1.07
C PRO A 22 22.76 9.16 -1.60
N THR A 23 23.88 9.19 -0.90
CA THR A 23 25.06 8.39 -1.19
C THR A 23 24.70 6.92 -1.01
N ARG A 24 24.59 6.18 -2.13
CA ARG A 24 24.29 4.73 -2.11
C ARG A 24 25.39 3.97 -1.35
N VAL A 25 25.00 3.22 -0.33
CA VAL A 25 25.81 2.11 0.17
C VAL A 25 25.63 0.92 -0.79
N PRO A 26 26.71 0.27 -1.29
CA PRO A 26 26.60 -0.92 -2.11
C PRO A 26 26.09 -2.09 -1.26
N GLY A 27 24.82 -2.42 -1.41
CA GLY A 27 24.22 -3.54 -0.68
C GLY A 27 22.72 -3.66 -0.90
N SER A 28 22.22 -3.22 -2.07
CA SER A 28 20.80 -3.29 -2.43
C SER A 28 20.28 -4.72 -2.21
N ARG A 29 19.65 -4.95 -1.06
CA ARG A 29 18.86 -6.14 -0.81
C ARG A 29 17.81 -6.17 -1.92
N ARG A 30 17.60 -7.35 -2.49
CA ARG A 30 16.57 -7.58 -3.51
C ARG A 30 15.25 -6.98 -3.02
N PRO A 31 14.40 -6.42 -3.91
CA PRO A 31 13.06 -6.01 -3.54
C PRO A 31 12.39 -7.17 -2.80
N HIS A 32 11.99 -6.91 -1.55
CA HIS A 32 11.43 -7.91 -0.68
C HIS A 32 10.06 -8.27 -1.26
N ARG A 33 9.91 -9.50 -1.76
CA ARG A 33 8.60 -10.00 -2.15
C ARG A 33 7.79 -10.09 -0.86
N PRO A 34 6.59 -9.50 -0.76
CA PRO A 34 5.75 -9.67 0.42
C PRO A 34 5.56 -11.18 0.64
N ASP A 35 5.70 -11.61 1.89
CA ASP A 35 5.32 -12.96 2.27
C ASP A 35 3.83 -13.11 1.94
N GLU A 36 3.51 -13.97 0.98
CA GLU A 36 2.14 -14.18 0.47
C GLU A 36 1.19 -14.69 1.58
N THR A 37 1.73 -15.08 2.74
CA THR A 37 0.98 -15.50 3.92
C THR A 37 0.86 -14.44 5.02
N ALA A 38 1.49 -13.28 4.86
CA ALA A 38 1.42 -12.23 5.87
C ALA A 38 0.00 -11.63 5.96
N LEU A 39 -0.46 -11.46 7.19
CA LEU A 39 -1.75 -10.88 7.52
C LEU A 39 -1.54 -9.57 8.29
N MET A 40 -2.46 -8.63 8.09
CA MET A 40 -2.61 -7.48 8.98
C MET A 40 -2.93 -7.97 10.40
N PRO A 41 -2.47 -7.27 11.46
CA PRO A 41 -2.77 -7.70 12.82
C PRO A 41 -4.28 -7.70 13.12
N LEU A 42 -4.67 -8.52 14.09
CA LEU A 42 -6.06 -8.59 14.58
C LEU A 42 -6.29 -7.49 15.63
N PHE A 43 -7.35 -6.72 15.45
CA PHE A 43 -7.76 -5.66 16.35
C PHE A 43 -9.21 -5.88 16.74
N GLU A 44 -9.50 -5.83 18.04
CA GLU A 44 -10.88 -5.78 18.51
C GLU A 44 -11.53 -4.44 18.12
N TYR A 45 -10.77 -3.34 18.30
CA TYR A 45 -11.15 -1.99 17.88
C TYR A 45 -9.99 -1.27 17.20
N SER A 46 -10.28 -0.61 16.09
CA SER A 46 -9.33 0.21 15.35
C SER A 46 -8.84 1.40 16.20
N PRO A 47 -7.52 1.58 16.41
CA PRO A 47 -6.96 2.76 17.09
C PRO A 47 -7.25 4.08 16.34
N MET A 48 -7.68 4.02 15.07
CA MET A 48 -8.12 5.19 14.32
C MET A 48 -9.42 5.79 14.88
N PHE A 49 -10.27 5.03 15.57
CA PHE A 49 -11.52 5.57 16.11
C PHE A 49 -11.26 6.68 17.15
N GLY A 50 -10.21 6.55 17.97
CA GLY A 50 -9.83 7.61 18.92
C GLY A 50 -9.47 8.92 18.22
N ARG A 51 -8.88 8.86 17.02
CA ARG A 51 -8.51 10.07 16.26
C ARG A 51 -9.73 10.86 15.77
N LEU A 52 -10.90 10.23 15.64
CA LEU A 52 -12.13 10.93 15.24
C LEU A 52 -12.65 11.89 16.31
N VAL A 53 -12.28 11.67 17.56
CA VAL A 53 -12.71 12.52 18.69
C VAL A 53 -11.91 13.83 18.71
N ASP A 54 -10.59 13.74 18.50
CA ASP A 54 -9.67 14.86 18.72
C ASP A 54 -9.28 15.62 17.44
N ALA A 55 -9.51 15.03 16.26
CA ALA A 55 -9.11 15.67 15.00
C ALA A 55 -9.93 16.93 14.69
N PRO A 56 -9.37 17.87 13.89
CA PRO A 56 -10.14 18.96 13.30
C PRO A 56 -11.41 18.43 12.64
N VAL A 57 -12.54 19.15 12.79
CA VAL A 57 -13.85 18.68 12.32
C VAL A 57 -13.83 18.44 10.82
N GLU A 58 -13.08 19.25 10.07
CA GLU A 58 -12.90 19.17 8.63
C GLU A 58 -12.21 17.87 8.19
N MET A 59 -11.45 17.22 9.08
CA MET A 59 -10.74 15.97 8.82
C MET A 59 -11.58 14.72 9.12
N VAL A 60 -12.70 14.88 9.83
CA VAL A 60 -13.56 13.76 10.24
C VAL A 60 -13.98 12.86 9.08
N PRO A 61 -14.38 13.36 7.89
CA PRO A 61 -14.78 12.50 6.79
C PRO A 61 -13.64 11.62 6.27
N LEU A 62 -12.43 12.17 6.15
CA LEU A 62 -11.26 11.42 5.74
C LEU A 62 -10.91 10.35 6.78
N LEU A 63 -10.83 10.75 8.05
CA LEU A 63 -10.48 9.83 9.13
C LEU A 63 -11.54 8.74 9.33
N ALA A 64 -12.81 9.00 9.05
CA ALA A 64 -13.87 8.01 9.15
C ALA A 64 -13.69 6.92 8.10
N VAL A 65 -13.40 7.31 6.85
CA VAL A 65 -13.04 6.36 5.77
C VAL A 65 -11.83 5.51 6.18
N LEU A 66 -10.77 6.14 6.71
CA LEU A 66 -9.56 5.40 7.10
C LEU A 66 -9.78 4.52 8.33
N ALA A 67 -10.63 4.91 9.27
CA ALA A 67 -10.95 4.11 10.45
C ALA A 67 -11.74 2.86 10.10
N VAL A 68 -12.74 2.99 9.22
CA VAL A 68 -13.51 1.86 8.70
C VAL A 68 -12.64 0.94 7.87
N LEU A 69 -11.81 1.50 6.97
CA LEU A 69 -10.86 0.71 6.19
C LEU A 69 -9.92 -0.07 7.10
N HIS A 70 -9.31 0.59 8.09
CA HIS A 70 -8.37 -0.04 9.00
C HIS A 70 -9.03 -1.17 9.81
N GLN A 71 -10.27 -0.98 10.27
CA GLN A 71 -11.04 -2.05 10.90
C GLN A 71 -11.30 -3.22 9.93
N ALA A 72 -11.69 -2.92 8.68
CA ALA A 72 -11.98 -3.93 7.66
C ALA A 72 -10.74 -4.71 7.20
N GLN A 73 -9.55 -4.11 7.31
CA GLN A 73 -8.28 -4.75 7.00
C GLN A 73 -7.77 -5.65 8.11
N SER A 74 -8.37 -5.63 9.30
CA SER A 74 -7.92 -6.44 10.43
C SER A 74 -7.93 -7.93 10.08
N GLY A 75 -6.79 -8.61 10.25
CA GLY A 75 -6.63 -10.03 9.89
C GLY A 75 -6.62 -10.35 8.39
N MET A 76 -6.70 -9.35 7.51
CA MET A 76 -6.74 -9.56 6.06
C MET A 76 -5.33 -9.74 5.48
N PRO A 77 -5.21 -10.43 4.33
CA PRO A 77 -3.93 -10.53 3.61
C PRO A 77 -3.35 -9.17 3.19
N VAL A 78 -2.03 -9.08 3.22
CA VAL A 78 -1.26 -7.92 2.73
C VAL A 78 -1.19 -7.91 1.20
N GLY A 79 -0.71 -6.81 0.61
CA GLY A 79 -0.46 -6.70 -0.83
C GLY A 79 -1.65 -6.19 -1.64
N THR A 80 -2.60 -5.50 -1.00
CA THR A 80 -3.85 -5.02 -1.61
C THR A 80 -3.82 -3.54 -2.02
N CYS A 81 -2.61 -2.97 -2.18
CA CYS A 81 -2.37 -1.54 -2.39
C CYS A 81 -3.23 -0.86 -3.46
N VAL A 82 -3.26 -1.40 -4.68
CA VAL A 82 -4.00 -0.79 -5.80
C VAL A 82 -5.52 -0.81 -5.52
N PRO A 83 -6.16 -1.96 -5.25
CA PRO A 83 -7.56 -1.99 -4.84
C PRO A 83 -7.90 -1.05 -3.67
N THR A 84 -7.10 -1.07 -2.60
CA THR A 84 -7.33 -0.24 -1.41
C THR A 84 -7.28 1.25 -1.74
N SER A 85 -6.28 1.70 -2.51
CA SER A 85 -6.16 3.12 -2.88
C SER A 85 -7.34 3.60 -3.73
N HIS A 86 -7.81 2.76 -4.67
CA HIS A 86 -8.99 3.06 -5.46
C HIS A 86 -10.28 3.03 -4.63
N GLN A 87 -10.41 2.11 -3.66
CA GLN A 87 -11.54 2.08 -2.72
C GLN A 87 -11.61 3.34 -1.86
N VAL A 88 -10.48 3.79 -1.31
CA VAL A 88 -10.42 5.03 -0.52
C VAL A 88 -10.77 6.25 -1.39
N SER A 89 -10.16 6.38 -2.56
CA SER A 89 -10.48 7.47 -3.50
C SER A 89 -11.96 7.45 -3.93
N GLY A 90 -12.51 6.28 -4.26
CA GLY A 90 -13.91 6.12 -4.61
C GLY A 90 -14.85 6.46 -3.45
N ALA A 91 -14.55 6.00 -2.23
CA ALA A 91 -15.35 6.28 -1.06
C ALA A 91 -15.45 7.79 -0.77
N LEU A 92 -14.32 8.49 -0.82
CA LEU A 92 -14.27 9.94 -0.65
C LEU A 92 -15.06 10.68 -1.74
N ARG A 93 -14.96 10.25 -3.00
CA ARG A 93 -15.74 10.81 -4.11
C ARG A 93 -17.24 10.60 -3.92
N HIS A 94 -17.66 9.43 -3.43
CA HIS A 94 -19.06 9.15 -3.09
C HIS A 94 -19.60 10.09 -2.01
N LEU A 95 -18.78 10.41 -1.00
CA LEU A 95 -19.09 11.37 0.05
C LEU A 95 -19.02 12.84 -0.42
N GLY A 96 -18.50 13.10 -1.63
CA GLY A 96 -18.44 14.42 -2.24
C GLY A 96 -17.11 15.15 -2.11
N PHE A 97 -16.03 14.44 -1.79
CA PHE A 97 -14.69 14.99 -1.68
C PHE A 97 -13.84 14.63 -2.90
N GLU A 98 -12.94 15.53 -3.27
CA GLU A 98 -11.95 15.29 -4.30
C GLU A 98 -10.86 14.36 -3.76
N ALA A 99 -10.65 13.26 -4.47
CA ALA A 99 -9.63 12.27 -4.15
C ALA A 99 -9.20 11.51 -5.39
N GLU A 100 -7.91 11.25 -5.54
CA GLU A 100 -7.32 10.53 -6.66
C GLU A 100 -6.27 9.53 -6.19
N ALA A 101 -6.34 8.30 -6.70
CA ALA A 101 -5.27 7.33 -6.53
C ALA A 101 -4.12 7.64 -7.50
N VAL A 102 -2.90 7.74 -6.99
CA VAL A 102 -1.69 8.14 -7.74
C VAL A 102 -0.60 7.11 -7.49
N ALA A 103 0.08 6.67 -8.54
CA ALA A 103 1.26 5.81 -8.38
C ALA A 103 2.38 6.57 -7.66
N ALA A 104 3.03 5.89 -6.74
CA ALA A 104 4.10 6.45 -5.93
C ALA A 104 5.13 5.38 -5.58
N CYS A 105 6.26 5.83 -5.04
CA CYS A 105 7.20 4.99 -4.31
C CYS A 105 7.36 5.60 -2.92
N ALA A 106 7.29 4.76 -1.89
CA ALA A 106 7.58 5.17 -0.52
C ALA A 106 8.94 4.62 -0.10
N THR A 107 9.71 5.40 0.64
CA THR A 107 10.98 4.97 1.21
C THR A 107 10.93 5.17 2.71
N LEU A 108 11.20 4.10 3.46
CA LEU A 108 11.32 4.13 4.91
C LEU A 108 12.79 4.35 5.29
N TYR A 109 13.00 5.27 6.22
CA TYR A 109 14.31 5.60 6.74
C TYR A 109 14.32 5.46 8.25
N ARG A 110 15.38 4.84 8.77
CA ARG A 110 15.68 4.84 10.20
C ARG A 110 16.66 5.96 10.53
N VAL A 111 16.37 6.68 11.60
CA VAL A 111 17.20 7.73 12.17
C VAL A 111 17.85 7.17 13.42
N THR A 112 19.14 6.89 13.29
CA THR A 112 20.05 6.69 14.44
C THR A 112 20.96 7.91 14.50
N ASP A 113 22.19 7.80 14.02
CA ASP A 113 23.16 8.91 13.89
C ASP A 113 23.15 9.51 12.47
N THR A 114 22.66 8.75 11.49
CA THR A 114 22.52 9.15 10.09
C THR A 114 21.20 8.63 9.53
N PHE A 115 20.76 9.24 8.43
CA PHE A 115 19.60 8.79 7.68
C PHE A 115 19.92 7.52 6.90
N THR A 116 19.41 6.38 7.37
CA THR A 116 19.62 5.09 6.73
C THR A 116 18.33 4.59 6.10
N GLU A 117 18.34 4.40 4.78
CA GLU A 117 17.25 3.72 4.07
C GLU A 117 17.13 2.27 4.57
N VAL A 118 15.92 1.87 4.97
CA VAL A 118 15.65 0.52 5.50
C VAL A 118 14.65 -0.27 4.67
N SER A 119 13.77 0.39 3.91
CA SER A 119 12.85 -0.27 2.98
C SER A 119 12.42 0.67 1.85
N GLU A 120 12.08 0.08 0.70
CA GLU A 120 11.43 0.75 -0.44
C GLU A 120 10.12 0.00 -0.75
N VAL A 121 9.00 0.71 -0.82
CA VAL A 121 7.68 0.18 -1.19
C VAL A 121 7.28 0.75 -2.55
N GLY A 122 7.01 -0.16 -3.48
CA GLY A 122 6.83 0.16 -4.90
C GLY A 122 8.15 0.19 -5.68
N VAL A 123 8.03 0.34 -6.99
CA VAL A 123 9.18 0.53 -7.88
C VAL A 123 9.28 1.99 -8.29
N TRP A 124 10.50 2.54 -8.36
CA TRP A 124 10.77 3.91 -8.84
C TRP A 124 11.81 4.00 -9.97
N LYS A 125 12.55 2.92 -10.24
CA LYS A 125 13.62 2.88 -11.26
C LYS A 125 13.13 2.44 -12.64
N ARG A 126 11.94 1.84 -12.69
CA ARG A 126 11.31 1.30 -13.90
C ARG A 126 9.79 1.30 -13.72
N PRO A 127 9.02 1.30 -14.82
CA PRO A 127 7.57 1.17 -14.74
C PRO A 127 7.13 -0.06 -13.94
N PRO A 128 5.99 0.02 -13.22
CA PRO A 128 5.44 -1.12 -12.51
C PRO A 128 5.01 -2.21 -13.48
N VAL A 129 5.03 -3.45 -12.99
CA VAL A 129 4.58 -4.64 -13.71
C VAL A 129 3.33 -5.15 -13.00
N VAL A 130 2.28 -5.38 -13.78
CA VAL A 130 1.09 -6.11 -13.35
C VAL A 130 1.18 -7.52 -13.91
N HIS A 131 1.07 -8.51 -13.02
CA HIS A 131 1.13 -9.92 -13.36
C HIS A 131 -0.27 -10.44 -13.74
N ALA A 132 -0.33 -11.60 -14.41
CA ALA A 132 -1.58 -12.19 -14.87
C ALA A 132 -2.52 -12.61 -13.72
N ASP A 133 -1.98 -12.82 -12.53
CA ASP A 133 -2.72 -13.11 -11.29
C ASP A 133 -3.24 -11.83 -10.58
N GLY A 134 -3.05 -10.66 -11.18
CA GLY A 134 -3.46 -9.37 -10.61
C GLY A 134 -2.48 -8.78 -9.60
N THR A 135 -1.40 -9.49 -9.24
CA THR A 135 -0.36 -8.94 -8.37
C THR A 135 0.45 -7.87 -9.09
N THR A 136 0.99 -6.92 -8.34
CA THR A 136 1.84 -5.86 -8.90
C THR A 136 2.97 -5.49 -7.95
N ASN A 137 4.07 -4.99 -8.52
CA ASN A 137 5.13 -4.33 -7.77
C ASN A 137 4.99 -2.79 -7.77
N GLY A 138 3.88 -2.26 -8.31
CA GLY A 138 3.52 -0.86 -8.15
C GLY A 138 3.02 -0.57 -6.74
N HIS A 139 3.13 0.70 -6.34
CA HIS A 139 2.56 1.21 -5.11
C HIS A 139 1.73 2.46 -5.44
N MET A 140 0.65 2.66 -4.71
CA MET A 140 -0.30 3.75 -4.90
C MET A 140 -0.61 4.41 -3.56
N VAL A 141 -0.83 5.71 -3.65
CA VAL A 141 -1.31 6.56 -2.56
C VAL A 141 -2.56 7.29 -3.02
N VAL A 142 -3.29 7.91 -2.10
CA VAL A 142 -4.44 8.74 -2.42
C VAL A 142 -4.10 10.20 -2.14
N TRP A 143 -4.15 11.03 -3.17
CA TRP A 143 -4.11 12.48 -3.02
C TRP A 143 -5.53 13.01 -2.79
N THR A 144 -5.71 13.79 -1.74
CA THR A 144 -7.02 14.30 -1.33
C THR A 144 -6.97 15.83 -1.18
N PRO A 145 -7.08 16.59 -2.28
CA PRO A 145 -6.95 18.04 -2.22
C PRO A 145 -8.02 18.71 -1.34
N SER A 146 -9.20 18.08 -1.15
CA SER A 146 -10.21 18.56 -0.19
C SER A 146 -9.73 18.63 1.26
N PHE A 147 -8.72 17.84 1.63
CA PHE A 147 -8.16 17.79 2.99
C PHE A 147 -6.70 18.26 3.04
N ALA A 148 -6.14 18.65 1.89
CA ALA A 148 -4.70 18.90 1.73
C ALA A 148 -3.83 17.73 2.24
N GLN A 149 -4.24 16.48 1.99
CA GLN A 149 -3.51 15.29 2.45
C GLN A 149 -3.10 14.36 1.31
N LEU A 150 -1.91 13.77 1.46
CA LEU A 150 -1.58 12.47 0.89
C LEU A 150 -1.92 11.39 1.92
N VAL A 151 -2.52 10.30 1.47
CA VAL A 151 -2.81 9.13 2.28
C VAL A 151 -2.15 7.91 1.68
N ASP A 152 -1.41 7.18 2.52
CA ASP A 152 -0.86 5.88 2.22
C ASP A 152 -1.44 4.86 3.20
N ALA A 153 -2.52 4.21 2.76
CA ALA A 153 -3.22 3.20 3.56
C ALA A 153 -2.52 1.84 3.59
N THR A 154 -1.48 1.63 2.77
CA THR A 154 -0.82 0.33 2.63
C THR A 154 0.67 0.35 2.92
N LEU A 155 1.29 1.51 3.20
CA LEU A 155 2.67 1.58 3.71
C LEU A 155 2.86 0.68 4.92
N VAL A 156 1.86 0.63 5.80
CA VAL A 156 1.82 -0.21 7.01
C VAL A 156 1.88 -1.71 6.76
N GLN A 157 1.72 -2.15 5.50
CA GLN A 157 1.90 -3.53 5.07
C GLN A 157 3.38 -3.86 4.80
N ASP A 158 4.30 -2.88 4.87
CA ASP A 158 5.73 -3.14 4.85
C ASP A 158 6.12 -4.05 6.02
N PRO A 159 6.94 -5.11 5.79
CA PRO A 159 7.29 -6.06 6.84
C PRO A 159 7.93 -5.43 8.09
N LEU A 160 8.62 -4.30 7.96
CA LEU A 160 9.17 -3.58 9.12
C LEU A 160 8.05 -3.02 10.00
N LEU A 161 7.03 -2.41 9.38
CA LEU A 161 5.90 -1.80 10.07
C LEU A 161 4.93 -2.86 10.60
N LEU A 162 4.70 -3.95 9.84
CA LEU A 162 3.93 -5.09 10.31
C LEU A 162 4.54 -5.73 11.56
N ALA A 163 5.86 -5.91 11.59
CA ALA A 163 6.55 -6.45 12.76
C ALA A 163 6.42 -5.50 13.96
N ALA A 164 6.53 -4.18 13.75
CA ALA A 164 6.33 -3.19 14.81
C ALA A 164 4.87 -3.17 15.31
N ALA A 165 3.90 -3.36 14.41
CA ALA A 165 2.47 -3.37 14.72
C ALA A 165 2.05 -4.52 15.64
N GLN A 166 2.79 -5.63 15.66
CA GLN A 166 2.58 -6.73 16.61
C GLN A 166 2.82 -6.31 18.07
N VAL A 167 3.66 -5.30 18.29
CA VAL A 167 3.98 -4.78 19.63
C VAL A 167 3.17 -3.52 19.93
N ASN A 168 3.03 -2.62 18.96
CA ASN A 168 2.27 -1.39 19.09
C ASN A 168 1.32 -1.20 17.89
N PRO A 169 0.01 -1.40 18.06
CA PRO A 169 -0.98 -1.30 16.98
C PRO A 169 -0.97 0.04 16.21
N VAL A 170 -0.42 1.12 16.78
CA VAL A 170 -0.33 2.41 16.06
C VAL A 170 0.42 2.29 14.72
N TYR A 171 1.42 1.39 14.60
CA TYR A 171 2.15 1.17 13.34
C TYR A 171 1.33 0.51 12.24
N SER A 172 0.12 0.04 12.54
CA SER A 172 -0.83 -0.45 11.52
C SER A 172 -1.78 0.63 10.99
N THR A 173 -1.76 1.84 11.56
CA THR A 173 -2.66 2.91 11.14
C THR A 173 -2.25 3.54 9.81
N PRO A 174 -3.19 3.79 8.87
CA PRO A 174 -2.91 4.49 7.62
C PRO A 174 -2.11 5.77 7.84
N VAL A 175 -1.07 5.97 7.02
CA VAL A 175 -0.23 7.15 7.12
C VAL A 175 -0.83 8.25 6.28
N PHE A 176 -0.90 9.46 6.82
CA PHE A 176 -1.33 10.64 6.07
C PHE A 176 -0.48 11.84 6.43
N VAL A 177 -0.24 12.69 5.44
CA VAL A 177 0.67 13.85 5.55
C VAL A 177 0.14 15.02 4.76
N GLU A 178 0.33 16.22 5.30
CA GLU A 178 -0.06 17.46 4.65
C GLU A 178 0.74 17.67 3.36
N VAL A 179 0.02 18.02 2.29
CA VAL A 179 0.57 18.27 0.95
C VAL A 179 -0.16 19.40 0.25
N PRO A 180 0.42 20.00 -0.81
CA PRO A 180 -0.27 21.02 -1.59
C PRO A 180 -1.61 20.53 -2.16
N THR A 181 -2.57 21.46 -2.24
CA THR A 181 -3.87 21.26 -2.92
C THR A 181 -3.79 21.53 -4.43
N ASP A 182 -2.76 22.24 -4.88
CA ASP A 182 -2.48 22.36 -6.32
C ASP A 182 -1.82 21.09 -6.85
N ARG A 183 -2.35 20.57 -7.96
CA ARG A 183 -1.90 19.30 -8.57
C ARG A 183 -0.44 19.34 -9.00
N ARG A 184 0.00 20.45 -9.58
CA ARG A 184 1.36 20.57 -10.11
C ARG A 184 2.35 20.66 -8.96
N GLU A 185 2.02 21.42 -7.92
CA GLU A 185 2.82 21.50 -6.70
C GLU A 185 2.88 20.16 -5.98
N PHE A 186 1.76 19.45 -5.89
CA PHE A 186 1.70 18.10 -5.31
C PHE A 186 2.65 17.13 -6.01
N PHE A 187 2.64 17.05 -7.34
CA PHE A 187 3.55 16.16 -8.08
C PHE A 187 5.02 16.59 -8.06
N ALA A 188 5.30 17.86 -7.79
CA ALA A 188 6.66 18.35 -7.60
C ALA A 188 7.15 18.21 -6.16
N ALA A 189 6.27 17.90 -5.21
CA ALA A 189 6.60 17.76 -3.80
C ALA A 189 7.32 16.43 -3.52
N GLN A 190 8.00 16.40 -2.37
CA GLN A 190 8.54 15.18 -1.77
C GLN A 190 8.00 15.09 -0.34
N PRO A 191 6.77 14.60 -0.15
CA PRO A 191 6.15 14.52 1.17
C PRO A 191 6.99 13.67 2.12
N VAL A 192 7.00 14.03 3.40
CA VAL A 192 7.74 13.33 4.46
C VAL A 192 6.87 13.26 5.70
N ALA A 193 6.75 12.08 6.30
CA ALA A 193 6.00 11.89 7.55
C ALA A 193 6.85 11.11 8.56
N TRP A 194 6.94 11.64 9.77
CA TRP A 194 7.51 10.92 10.91
C TRP A 194 6.49 9.91 11.42
N LEU A 195 6.91 8.66 11.55
CA LEU A 195 6.11 7.56 12.10
C LEU A 195 6.37 7.40 13.61
N ASP A 196 7.61 7.67 14.03
CA ASP A 196 8.05 7.83 15.41
C ASP A 196 9.35 8.65 15.47
N ASP A 197 10.01 8.72 16.64
CA ASP A 197 11.26 9.48 16.85
C ASP A 197 12.46 8.98 16.02
N HIS A 198 12.38 7.77 15.48
CA HIS A 198 13.47 7.06 14.81
C HIS A 198 13.10 6.56 13.40
N LEU A 199 11.87 6.77 12.94
CA LEU A 199 11.38 6.22 11.68
C LEU A 199 10.55 7.27 10.96
N TYR A 200 10.86 7.51 9.70
CA TYR A 200 10.03 8.33 8.83
C TYR A 200 9.92 7.72 7.43
N ALA A 201 8.87 8.13 6.73
CA ALA A 201 8.61 7.80 5.35
C ALA A 201 8.77 9.04 4.47
N SER A 202 9.28 8.86 3.25
CA SER A 202 9.20 9.87 2.21
C SER A 202 8.55 9.28 0.97
N TRP A 203 7.81 10.08 0.21
CA TRP A 203 7.18 9.63 -1.02
C TRP A 203 7.72 10.37 -2.24
N ALA A 204 7.84 9.63 -3.34
CA ALA A 204 8.06 10.16 -4.68
C ALA A 204 6.84 9.86 -5.53
N MET A 205 6.20 10.91 -6.06
CA MET A 205 5.02 10.77 -6.92
C MET A 205 5.45 10.41 -8.34
N LEU A 206 4.75 9.44 -8.95
CA LEU A 206 5.05 8.88 -10.28
C LEU A 206 3.77 8.87 -11.13
N PRO A 207 3.13 10.04 -11.37
CA PRO A 207 1.81 10.12 -12.00
C PRO A 207 1.75 9.50 -13.41
N GLU A 208 2.88 9.47 -14.13
CA GLU A 208 3.00 8.79 -15.41
C GLU A 208 2.80 7.28 -15.33
N TRP A 209 2.93 6.68 -14.14
CA TRP A 209 2.79 5.24 -13.91
C TRP A 209 1.43 4.84 -13.35
N THR A 210 0.59 5.80 -12.95
CA THR A 210 -0.76 5.52 -12.44
C THR A 210 -1.58 4.66 -13.41
N ARG A 211 -1.55 4.97 -14.70
CA ARG A 211 -2.29 4.18 -15.70
C ARG A 211 -1.73 2.79 -15.95
N LEU A 212 -0.50 2.53 -15.52
CA LEU A 212 0.14 1.22 -15.68
C LEU A 212 -0.31 0.22 -14.60
N THR A 213 -0.91 0.71 -13.51
CA THR A 213 -1.53 -0.14 -12.47
C THR A 213 -3.00 -0.43 -12.73
N ASP A 214 -3.66 0.31 -13.63
CA ASP A 214 -5.06 0.09 -14.02
C ASP A 214 -5.41 -1.36 -14.43
N PRO A 215 -4.51 -2.14 -15.08
CA PRO A 215 -4.81 -3.54 -15.40
C PRO A 215 -5.15 -4.43 -14.19
N VAL A 216 -4.73 -4.06 -12.98
CA VAL A 216 -5.15 -4.74 -11.72
C VAL A 216 -6.67 -4.66 -11.52
N LEU A 217 -7.30 -3.64 -12.09
CA LEU A 217 -8.74 -3.35 -11.97
C LEU A 217 -9.53 -3.78 -13.21
N ALA A 218 -8.91 -4.48 -14.16
CA ALA A 218 -9.59 -4.90 -15.37
C ALA A 218 -10.68 -5.96 -15.08
N GLY A 219 -11.74 -5.95 -15.88
CA GLY A 219 -12.83 -6.93 -15.78
C GLY A 219 -13.65 -6.78 -14.50
N GLU A 220 -13.98 -7.90 -13.86
CA GLU A 220 -14.82 -7.95 -12.64
C GLU A 220 -14.14 -7.30 -11.42
N ALA A 221 -12.81 -7.29 -11.37
CA ALA A 221 -12.05 -6.70 -10.28
C ALA A 221 -12.39 -5.21 -10.08
N GLY A 222 -12.55 -4.46 -11.18
CA GLY A 222 -12.94 -3.05 -11.13
C GLY A 222 -14.33 -2.85 -10.52
N ALA A 223 -15.29 -3.73 -10.84
CA ALA A 223 -16.63 -3.68 -10.26
C ALA A 223 -16.61 -4.01 -8.75
N VAL A 224 -15.80 -4.98 -8.34
CA VAL A 224 -15.59 -5.33 -6.91
C VAL A 224 -14.94 -4.17 -6.15
N VAL A 225 -13.97 -3.50 -6.76
CA VAL A 225 -13.30 -2.32 -6.18
C VAL A 225 -14.29 -1.17 -6.01
N GLU A 226 -15.12 -0.89 -7.02
CA GLU A 226 -16.16 0.15 -6.91
C GLU A 226 -17.22 -0.19 -5.85
N LEU A 227 -17.66 -1.46 -5.79
CA LEU A 227 -18.57 -1.93 -4.75
C LEU A 227 -17.96 -1.76 -3.35
N GLY A 228 -16.68 -2.11 -3.20
CA GLY A 228 -15.93 -1.90 -1.96
C GLY A 228 -15.82 -0.41 -1.59
N ALA A 229 -15.63 0.47 -2.57
CA ALA A 229 -15.60 1.92 -2.37
C ALA A 229 -16.96 2.44 -1.85
N LEU A 230 -18.06 1.96 -2.43
CA LEU A 230 -19.41 2.31 -2.02
C LEU A 230 -19.76 1.80 -0.62
N ARG A 231 -19.38 0.56 -0.30
CA ARG A 231 -19.54 0.00 1.05
C ARG A 231 -18.73 0.80 2.07
N LEU A 232 -17.49 1.13 1.74
CA LEU A 232 -16.62 1.95 2.58
C LEU A 232 -17.22 3.36 2.81
N ALA A 233 -17.79 4.00 1.78
CA ALA A 233 -18.49 5.27 1.93
C ALA A 233 -19.73 5.15 2.83
N THR A 234 -20.50 4.06 2.68
CA THR A 234 -21.71 3.81 3.48
C THR A 234 -21.37 3.65 4.96
N ASP A 235 -20.37 2.83 5.28
CA ASP A 235 -19.95 2.59 6.65
C ASP A 235 -19.27 3.83 7.26
N ALA A 236 -18.50 4.58 6.46
CA ALA A 236 -17.97 5.88 6.88
C ALA A 236 -19.08 6.90 7.17
N LEU A 237 -20.14 6.96 6.34
CA LEU A 237 -21.28 7.86 6.58
C LEU A 237 -21.98 7.55 7.90
N ARG A 238 -22.17 6.26 8.22
CA ARG A 238 -22.72 5.81 9.51
C ARG A 238 -21.83 6.23 10.67
N LEU A 239 -20.52 6.09 10.52
CA LEU A 239 -19.56 6.49 11.55
C LEU A 239 -19.54 8.02 11.75
N ILE A 240 -19.60 8.81 10.68
CA ILE A 240 -19.70 10.28 10.77
C ILE A 240 -20.98 10.69 11.48
N ALA A 241 -22.12 10.03 11.20
CA ALA A 241 -23.37 10.27 11.89
C ALA A 241 -23.25 10.01 13.40
N ALA A 242 -22.64 8.88 13.80
CA ALA A 242 -22.38 8.58 15.21
C ALA A 242 -21.45 9.61 15.87
N VAL A 243 -20.40 10.06 15.17
CA VAL A 243 -19.50 11.12 15.68
C VAL A 243 -20.25 12.45 15.85
N ALA A 244 -21.23 12.75 14.99
CA ALA A 244 -22.03 13.98 15.08
C ALA A 244 -22.95 14.02 16.31
N GLU A 245 -23.21 12.88 16.95
CA GLU A 245 -23.95 12.83 18.22
C GLU A 245 -23.11 13.36 19.39
N GLU A 246 -21.78 13.23 19.29
CA GLU A 246 -20.82 13.58 20.35
C GLU A 246 -20.03 14.88 20.02
N ARG A 247 -20.04 15.32 18.76
CA ARG A 247 -19.28 16.48 18.28
C ARG A 247 -20.13 17.39 17.41
N ASP A 248 -19.96 18.71 17.56
CA ASP A 248 -20.58 19.68 16.65
C ASP A 248 -19.88 19.68 15.29
N LEU A 249 -20.53 19.06 14.30
CA LEU A 249 -20.08 19.04 12.91
C LEU A 249 -20.84 20.05 12.02
N SER A 250 -21.71 20.89 12.60
CA SER A 250 -22.67 21.70 11.85
C SER A 250 -22.00 22.63 10.84
N ALA A 251 -20.91 23.29 11.23
CA ALA A 251 -20.16 24.19 10.36
C ALA A 251 -19.56 23.46 9.15
N MET A 252 -19.00 22.27 9.36
CA MET A 252 -18.45 21.44 8.29
C MET A 252 -19.54 21.01 7.31
N LEU A 253 -20.73 20.61 7.81
CA LEU A 253 -21.83 20.16 6.95
C LEU A 253 -22.42 21.26 6.07
N VAL A 254 -22.29 22.53 6.48
CA VAL A 254 -22.62 23.68 5.64
C VAL A 254 -21.59 23.85 4.52
N GLN A 255 -20.31 23.66 4.81
CA GLN A 255 -19.21 23.77 3.84
C GLN A 255 -19.14 22.58 2.88
N CYS A 256 -19.64 21.41 3.30
CA CYS A 256 -19.65 20.16 2.55
C CYS A 256 -21.10 19.76 2.20
N PRO A 257 -21.76 20.43 1.24
CA PRO A 257 -23.20 20.32 1.03
C PRO A 257 -23.66 18.91 0.66
N ARG A 258 -22.83 18.16 -0.11
CA ARG A 258 -23.14 16.76 -0.46
C ARG A 258 -23.14 15.85 0.77
N LEU A 259 -22.12 15.93 1.61
CA LEU A 259 -22.07 15.16 2.87
C LEU A 259 -23.23 15.53 3.79
N GLY A 260 -23.54 16.83 3.91
CA GLY A 260 -24.69 17.31 4.67
C GLY A 260 -26.02 16.73 4.17
N ALA A 261 -26.24 16.72 2.85
CA ALA A 261 -27.44 16.14 2.25
C ALA A 261 -27.54 14.62 2.46
N LEU A 262 -26.41 13.90 2.39
CA LEU A 262 -26.35 12.46 2.66
C LEU A 262 -26.72 12.15 4.12
N LEU A 263 -26.16 12.89 5.09
CA LEU A 263 -26.44 12.68 6.51
C LEU A 263 -27.89 13.04 6.90
N ARG A 264 -28.50 14.01 6.21
CA ARG A 264 -29.92 14.35 6.39
C ARG A 264 -30.88 13.40 5.64
N GLY A 265 -30.36 12.46 4.86
CA GLY A 265 -31.17 11.56 4.02
C GLY A 265 -31.85 12.25 2.83
N GLU A 266 -31.45 13.48 2.50
CA GLU A 266 -31.94 14.23 1.34
C GLU A 266 -31.39 13.62 0.03
N HIS A 267 -30.16 13.11 0.09
CA HIS A 267 -29.54 12.31 -0.94
C HIS A 267 -29.23 10.91 -0.41
N GLN A 268 -29.15 9.95 -1.32
CA GLN A 268 -28.71 8.60 -1.00
C GLN A 268 -27.42 8.31 -1.76
N LEU A 269 -26.54 7.53 -1.15
CA LEU A 269 -25.47 6.88 -1.90
C LEU A 269 -26.11 5.96 -2.97
N PRO A 270 -25.41 5.69 -4.09
CA PRO A 270 -25.88 4.70 -5.06
C PRO A 270 -26.28 3.40 -4.34
N GLU A 271 -27.37 2.77 -4.78
CA GLU A 271 -27.72 1.45 -4.26
C GLU A 271 -26.58 0.48 -4.53
N SER A 272 -26.14 -0.22 -3.49
CA SER A 272 -25.23 -1.33 -3.68
C SER A 272 -25.95 -2.38 -4.52
N PRO A 273 -25.41 -2.81 -5.67
CA PRO A 273 -25.93 -4.00 -6.31
C PRO A 273 -25.89 -5.14 -5.29
N VAL A 274 -26.93 -5.98 -5.30
CA VAL A 274 -27.01 -7.18 -4.46
C VAL A 274 -25.70 -7.93 -4.63
N GLU A 275 -25.05 -8.27 -3.52
CA GLU A 275 -23.80 -9.00 -3.48
C GLU A 275 -23.90 -10.17 -4.47
N PRO A 276 -23.02 -10.23 -5.50
CA PRO A 276 -23.08 -11.33 -6.45
C PRO A 276 -22.93 -12.62 -5.64
N ALA A 277 -23.78 -13.61 -5.95
CA ALA A 277 -23.74 -14.90 -5.28
C ALA A 277 -22.29 -15.38 -5.20
N PRO A 278 -21.82 -15.89 -4.05
CA PRO A 278 -20.44 -16.32 -3.90
C PRO A 278 -20.10 -17.20 -5.08
N LEU A 279 -19.02 -16.84 -5.80
CA LEU A 279 -18.48 -17.64 -6.90
C LEU A 279 -18.45 -19.07 -6.41
N GLN A 280 -19.35 -19.90 -6.95
CA GLN A 280 -19.28 -21.33 -6.71
C GLN A 280 -17.88 -21.71 -7.15
N SER A 281 -17.07 -22.15 -6.19
CA SER A 281 -15.77 -22.74 -6.48
C SER A 281 -16.01 -23.69 -7.65
N PRO A 282 -15.19 -23.66 -8.73
CA PRO A 282 -15.31 -24.68 -9.74
C PRO A 282 -15.27 -25.99 -8.99
N THR A 283 -16.37 -26.74 -9.08
CA THR A 283 -16.49 -28.07 -8.55
C THR A 283 -15.43 -28.88 -9.28
N SER A 284 -14.21 -28.86 -8.75
CA SER A 284 -13.21 -29.85 -9.08
C SER A 284 -13.88 -31.15 -8.69
N GLY A 285 -14.25 -31.94 -9.70
CA GLY A 285 -14.69 -33.30 -9.53
C GLY A 285 -13.57 -34.10 -8.88
N PHE A 286 -13.46 -33.99 -7.55
CA PHE A 286 -12.78 -34.98 -6.73
C PHE A 286 -13.72 -36.18 -6.66
N ARG A 287 -13.63 -36.99 -7.72
CA ARG A 287 -14.18 -38.33 -7.80
C ARG A 287 -13.38 -39.19 -6.83
N THR A 288 -13.83 -39.27 -5.59
CA THR A 288 -13.37 -40.30 -4.66
C THR A 288 -13.87 -41.67 -5.15
N GLY A 289 -12.95 -42.61 -5.28
CA GLY A 289 -13.24 -44.04 -5.31
C GLY A 289 -13.48 -44.67 -6.68
N ARG A 290 -12.40 -45.17 -7.29
CA ARG A 290 -12.38 -46.56 -7.79
C ARG A 290 -10.96 -47.11 -7.74
N SER A 291 -10.81 -48.10 -6.86
CA SER A 291 -9.71 -49.05 -6.78
C SER A 291 -9.34 -49.55 -8.17
N LEU A 292 -8.06 -49.46 -8.52
CA LEU A 292 -7.47 -50.29 -9.57
C LEU A 292 -6.31 -51.04 -8.92
N ASP A 293 -6.53 -52.35 -8.85
CA ASP A 293 -5.60 -53.37 -8.42
C ASP A 293 -4.31 -53.30 -9.24
N TYR A 294 -3.17 -53.33 -8.55
CA TYR A 294 -1.87 -53.57 -9.15
C TYR A 294 -1.54 -55.06 -8.99
N ASP A 295 -1.83 -55.84 -10.03
CA ASP A 295 -1.31 -57.20 -10.19
C ASP A 295 -0.10 -57.20 -11.14
N ASN A 296 1.03 -57.67 -10.59
CA ASN A 296 2.21 -58.32 -11.19
C ASN A 296 2.71 -57.94 -12.60
N PRO A 297 3.99 -57.55 -12.75
CA PRO A 297 4.72 -57.70 -14.01
C PRO A 297 5.29 -59.12 -14.19
N PRO A 298 5.36 -59.66 -15.41
CA PRO A 298 5.98 -60.96 -15.65
C PRO A 298 7.51 -60.84 -15.78
N THR A 299 8.19 -61.78 -15.12
CA THR A 299 9.61 -62.09 -15.17
C THR A 299 10.05 -62.57 -16.56
N PRO A 300 11.25 -62.18 -17.06
CA PRO A 300 12.00 -62.99 -18.01
C PRO A 300 13.12 -63.77 -17.32
N ALA A 301 13.30 -65.00 -17.79
CA ALA A 301 14.15 -66.05 -17.27
C ALA A 301 15.66 -65.76 -17.33
N ALA A 302 16.35 -66.46 -16.43
CA ALA A 302 17.78 -66.43 -16.18
C ALA A 302 18.64 -66.97 -17.34
N ALA A 303 19.84 -66.40 -17.49
CA ALA A 303 21.02 -67.11 -17.94
C ALA A 303 22.25 -66.60 -17.15
N THR A 304 22.98 -67.58 -16.63
CA THR A 304 24.10 -67.58 -15.70
C THR A 304 25.40 -66.97 -16.24
N ALA A 305 26.19 -66.33 -15.37
CA ALA A 305 27.48 -66.83 -14.85
C ALA A 305 28.46 -65.72 -14.42
N SER A 306 29.05 -65.91 -13.22
CA SER A 306 30.42 -65.55 -12.77
C SER A 306 30.89 -64.09 -12.87
N ALA A 307 31.68 -63.50 -11.97
CA ALA A 307 32.26 -63.83 -10.68
C ALA A 307 33.11 -62.58 -10.27
N VAL A 308 33.57 -62.54 -9.02
CA VAL A 308 34.75 -61.79 -8.53
C VAL A 308 34.56 -60.31 -8.15
N TRP A 309 34.45 -60.08 -6.84
CA TRP A 309 35.10 -58.96 -6.13
C TRP A 309 36.60 -59.25 -5.98
N PRO A 310 37.49 -58.24 -6.00
CA PRO A 310 37.84 -57.64 -4.72
C PRO A 310 38.12 -56.14 -4.72
N SER A 311 37.99 -55.61 -3.51
CA SER A 311 38.49 -54.36 -2.96
C SER A 311 40.02 -54.20 -3.02
N ARG A 312 40.49 -52.94 -3.13
CA ARG A 312 41.72 -52.36 -2.52
C ARG A 312 41.84 -50.88 -2.93
N SER A 313 41.72 -49.93 -1.99
CA SER A 313 42.76 -49.36 -1.13
C SER A 313 43.68 -48.33 -1.83
N GLY A 314 43.48 -47.05 -1.48
CA GLY A 314 44.47 -46.03 -1.11
C GLY A 314 45.71 -45.79 -1.96
N ARG A 315 45.89 -44.51 -2.36
CA ARG A 315 47.13 -43.72 -2.13
C ARG A 315 46.95 -42.27 -2.61
N GLU A 316 46.93 -41.34 -1.66
CA GLU A 316 47.71 -40.07 -1.73
C GLU A 316 49.23 -40.40 -1.68
N PRO A 317 50.20 -39.46 -1.84
CA PRO A 317 50.13 -37.98 -1.76
C PRO A 317 51.01 -37.24 -2.81
N GLY A 318 51.09 -35.90 -2.71
CA GLY A 318 52.24 -35.16 -3.23
C GLY A 318 52.06 -33.67 -3.49
N ASP A 319 52.32 -32.88 -2.43
CA ASP A 319 52.75 -31.48 -2.36
C ASP A 319 53.42 -30.84 -3.59
N ALA A 320 53.23 -29.51 -3.78
CA ALA A 320 54.20 -28.49 -3.34
C ALA A 320 54.13 -27.13 -4.09
N ARG A 321 54.08 -26.07 -3.28
CA ARG A 321 54.81 -24.77 -3.36
C ARG A 321 54.35 -23.62 -4.27
N GLN A 322 53.96 -22.55 -3.57
CA GLN A 322 54.56 -21.20 -3.51
C GLN A 322 54.91 -20.47 -4.83
N GLY A 323 54.24 -19.33 -4.99
CA GLY A 323 54.71 -18.08 -5.59
C GLY A 323 54.05 -16.93 -4.84
#